data_AF-A0AAV5IF76-F1
#
_entry.id   AF-A0AAV5IF76-F1
#
_cell.length_a   1.000
_cell.length_b   1.000
_cell.length_c   1.000
_cell.angle_alpha   90.00
_cell.angle_beta   90.00
_cell.angle_gamma   90.00
#
_symmetry.space_group_name_H-M   'P 1'
#
loop_
_entity.id
_entity.type
_entity.pdbx_description
1 polymer ?
#
loop_
_entity_poly.entity_id
_entity_poly.type
_entity_poly.pdbx_seq_one_letter_code
_entity_poly.pdbx_strand_id
1 'polypeptide(L)'
;MKKYNPEIAYPIQSPGNVGNLRDIAMDSLEKYGVGIIDPRKIYDFYNDLHSYLASCNIDGVKVDVQNVIETLGSGYGGRVSLTRQCQRALEQSIARNFKDNNLICCMSHNSDSIYSSKKSAVARASEDFMPREPTFQTLHVASVAFNSLLIGEVMVPDWDMFHVRCLSYLLTLITDSSRV
;
A
#
# COMPACT_ATOMS: atom_id res chain seq x y z
N MET A 1 17.41 14.64 -0.61
CA MET A 1 17.45 13.61 -1.67
C MET A 1 18.82 12.98 -1.88
N LYS A 2 19.91 13.72 -2.20
CA LYS A 2 21.24 13.12 -2.48
C LYS A 2 21.75 12.09 -1.45
N LYS A 3 21.51 12.32 -0.15
CA LYS A 3 21.93 11.41 0.94
C LYS A 3 21.35 9.99 0.88
N TYR A 4 20.26 9.79 0.13
CA TYR A 4 19.59 8.49 -0.01
C TYR A 4 19.98 7.75 -1.30
N ASN A 5 20.86 8.33 -2.12
CA ASN A 5 21.26 7.80 -3.43
C ASN A 5 20.05 7.36 -4.29
N PRO A 6 19.13 8.27 -4.65
CA PRO A 6 17.99 7.92 -5.49
C PRO A 6 18.43 7.68 -6.93
N GLU A 7 17.82 6.70 -7.57
CA GLU A 7 18.05 6.36 -8.98
C GLU A 7 16.70 6.14 -9.69
N ILE A 8 16.66 6.32 -11.01
CA ILE A 8 15.50 5.92 -11.81
C ILE A 8 15.73 4.48 -12.27
N ALA A 9 14.79 3.61 -11.93
CA ALA A 9 14.75 2.23 -12.40
C ALA A 9 13.54 2.04 -13.33
N TYR A 10 13.65 1.06 -14.23
CA TYR A 10 12.63 0.76 -15.22
C TYR A 10 12.07 -0.62 -14.92
N PRO A 11 10.85 -0.71 -14.35
CA PRO A 11 10.23 -1.99 -14.03
C PRO A 11 9.97 -2.78 -15.32
N ILE A 12 10.19 -4.09 -15.26
CA ILE A 12 9.93 -4.99 -16.38
C ILE A 12 8.78 -5.91 -16.01
N GLN A 13 7.71 -5.89 -16.80
CA GLN A 13 6.56 -6.77 -16.57
C GLN A 13 6.87 -8.19 -17.05
N SER A 14 6.46 -9.19 -16.27
CA SER A 14 6.59 -10.60 -16.68
C SER A 14 5.55 -10.95 -17.76
N PRO A 15 5.82 -11.94 -18.63
CA PRO A 15 4.83 -12.42 -19.60
C PRO A 15 3.51 -12.86 -18.95
N GLY A 16 3.56 -13.41 -17.73
CA GLY A 16 2.37 -13.78 -16.96
C GLY A 16 1.55 -12.57 -16.51
N ASN A 17 2.20 -11.48 -16.09
CA ASN A 17 1.52 -10.24 -15.73
C ASN A 17 0.78 -9.65 -16.94
N VAL A 18 1.50 -9.49 -18.06
CA VAL A 18 0.97 -8.94 -19.32
C VAL A 18 -0.15 -9.80 -19.90
N GLY A 19 -0.06 -11.13 -19.77
CA GLY A 19 -1.06 -12.06 -20.26
C GLY A 19 -2.34 -12.12 -19.42
N ASN A 20 -2.29 -11.74 -18.13
CA ASN A 20 -3.45 -11.76 -17.24
C ASN A 20 -4.25 -10.45 -17.32
N LEU A 21 -3.60 -9.33 -17.02
CA LEU A 21 -4.21 -8.01 -17.09
C LEU A 21 -3.13 -6.99 -17.44
N ARG A 22 -3.30 -6.30 -18.56
CA ARG A 22 -2.41 -5.23 -18.96
C ARG A 22 -2.81 -3.93 -18.28
N ASP A 23 -1.94 -3.42 -17.43
CA ASP A 23 -2.14 -2.20 -16.67
C ASP A 23 -1.42 -1.01 -17.33
N ILE A 24 -2.18 0.04 -17.65
CA ILE A 24 -1.68 1.27 -18.26
C ILE A 24 -0.70 2.00 -17.32
N ALA A 25 -0.89 1.88 -16.01
CA ALA A 25 0.03 2.47 -15.04
C ALA A 25 1.39 1.78 -15.12
N MET A 26 1.42 0.44 -15.15
CA MET A 26 2.66 -0.32 -15.33
C MET A 26 3.34 -0.05 -16.68
N ASP A 27 2.59 0.04 -17.77
CA ASP A 27 3.13 0.44 -19.09
C ASP A 27 3.79 1.83 -19.03
N SER A 28 3.21 2.75 -18.26
CA SER A 28 3.76 4.10 -18.06
C SER A 28 5.05 4.05 -17.23
N LEU A 29 5.10 3.25 -16.17
CA LEU A 29 6.30 3.09 -15.35
C LEU A 29 7.44 2.42 -16.13
N GLU A 30 7.14 1.44 -16.97
CA GLU A 30 8.14 0.80 -17.85
C GLU A 30 8.71 1.80 -18.86
N LYS A 31 7.89 2.70 -19.39
CA LYS A 31 8.31 3.73 -20.36
C LYS A 31 9.07 4.89 -19.73
N TYR A 32 8.62 5.40 -18.59
CA TYR A 32 9.11 6.65 -17.99
C TYR A 32 10.01 6.43 -16.76
N GLY A 33 10.06 5.21 -16.23
CA GLY A 33 10.79 4.85 -15.04
C GLY A 33 10.10 5.23 -13.74
N VAL A 34 10.61 4.67 -12.64
CA VAL A 34 10.18 4.94 -11.26
C VAL A 34 11.41 5.27 -10.41
N GLY A 35 11.25 6.23 -9.51
CA GLY A 35 12.31 6.59 -8.56
C GLY A 35 12.44 5.52 -7.48
N ILE A 36 13.64 5.00 -7.30
CA ILE A 36 14.00 4.08 -6.21
C ILE A 36 15.03 4.73 -5.29
N ILE A 37 14.96 4.41 -4.01
CA ILE A 37 15.96 4.77 -3.01
C ILE A 37 16.91 3.57 -2.84
N ASP A 38 18.21 3.81 -2.65
CA ASP A 38 19.15 2.73 -2.33
C ASP A 38 18.58 1.90 -1.15
N PRO A 39 18.35 0.60 -1.32
CA PRO A 39 17.70 -0.21 -0.29
C PRO A 39 18.44 -0.22 1.06
N ARG A 40 19.75 0.09 1.08
CA ARG A 40 20.53 0.26 2.32
C ARG A 40 20.22 1.57 3.06
N LYS A 41 19.58 2.52 2.39
CA LYS A 41 19.20 3.86 2.89
C LYS A 41 17.69 4.06 3.03
N ILE A 42 16.88 3.06 2.66
CA ILE A 42 15.42 3.17 2.64
C ILE A 42 14.83 3.46 4.03
N TYR A 43 15.39 2.89 5.10
CA TYR A 43 14.98 3.21 6.47
C TYR A 43 15.22 4.67 6.81
N ASP A 44 16.40 5.22 6.49
CA ASP A 44 16.71 6.62 6.75
C ASP A 44 15.75 7.53 5.99
N PHE A 45 15.45 7.18 4.72
CA PHE A 45 14.48 7.90 3.91
C PHE A 45 13.08 7.91 4.52
N TYR A 46 12.52 6.73 4.86
CA TYR A 46 11.20 6.63 5.47
C TYR A 46 11.16 7.28 6.84
N ASN A 47 12.19 7.10 7.66
CA ASN A 47 12.23 7.70 8.99
C ASN A 47 12.24 9.23 8.90
N ASP A 48 13.06 9.82 8.03
CA ASP A 48 13.10 11.28 7.87
C ASP A 48 11.76 11.82 7.34
N LEU A 49 11.13 11.13 6.39
CA LEU A 49 9.81 11.50 5.87
C LEU A 49 8.75 11.43 6.98
N HIS A 50 8.64 10.30 7.68
CA HIS A 50 7.63 10.10 8.71
C HIS A 50 7.87 10.97 9.95
N SER A 51 9.12 11.24 10.33
CA SER A 51 9.45 12.22 11.37
C SER A 51 8.99 13.63 10.99
N TYR A 52 9.14 14.01 9.72
CA TYR A 52 8.61 15.29 9.24
C TYR A 52 7.08 15.32 9.26
N LEU A 53 6.40 14.28 8.78
CA LEU A 53 4.94 14.22 8.83
C LEU A 53 4.42 14.29 10.28
N ALA A 54 5.05 13.55 11.19
CA ALA A 54 4.71 13.59 12.61
C ALA A 54 4.94 14.98 13.24
N SER A 55 5.99 15.72 12.83
CA SER A 55 6.20 17.09 13.31
C SER A 55 5.15 18.08 12.79
N CYS A 56 4.45 17.73 11.70
CA CYS A 56 3.28 18.43 11.19
C CYS A 56 1.96 17.96 11.83
N ASN A 57 1.99 17.14 12.89
CA ASN A 57 0.83 16.54 13.55
C ASN A 57 0.01 15.62 12.63
N ILE A 58 0.67 14.91 11.71
CA ILE A 58 0.05 13.80 10.97
C ILE A 58 0.20 12.54 11.83
N ASP A 59 -0.88 11.76 11.96
CA ASP A 59 -0.94 10.61 12.86
C ASP A 59 -0.67 9.26 12.19
N GLY A 60 -0.53 9.23 10.86
CA GLY A 60 -0.33 8.00 10.09
C GLY A 60 -0.22 8.22 8.59
N VAL A 61 -0.01 7.12 7.86
CA VAL A 61 0.12 7.16 6.39
C VAL A 61 -0.60 5.99 5.72
N LYS A 62 -1.09 6.25 4.50
CA LYS A 62 -1.46 5.21 3.53
C LYS A 62 -0.33 5.11 2.50
N VAL A 63 0.22 3.93 2.28
CA VAL A 63 1.29 3.68 1.30
C VAL A 63 0.73 2.90 0.13
N ASP A 64 0.74 3.50 -1.05
CA ASP A 64 0.17 2.95 -2.28
C ASP A 64 1.23 2.37 -3.22
N VAL A 65 0.79 1.60 -4.21
CA VAL A 65 1.63 1.05 -5.30
C VAL A 65 2.79 0.15 -4.80
N GLN A 66 2.62 -0.56 -3.68
CA GLN A 66 3.71 -1.34 -3.08
C GLN A 66 4.14 -2.55 -3.94
N ASN A 67 3.21 -3.16 -4.67
CA ASN A 67 3.48 -4.31 -5.54
C ASN A 67 4.51 -3.99 -6.65
N VAL A 68 4.73 -2.72 -7.01
CA VAL A 68 5.74 -2.35 -8.02
C VAL A 68 7.14 -2.85 -7.66
N ILE A 69 7.44 -2.99 -6.36
CA ILE A 69 8.73 -3.47 -5.85
C ILE A 69 9.07 -4.85 -6.42
N GLU A 70 8.06 -5.67 -6.72
CA GLU A 70 8.24 -7.01 -7.30
C GLU A 70 9.04 -6.97 -8.62
N THR A 71 8.84 -5.91 -9.40
CA THR A 71 9.46 -5.72 -10.72
C THR A 71 10.84 -5.07 -10.66
N LEU A 72 11.27 -4.65 -9.46
CA LEU A 72 12.49 -3.86 -9.24
C LEU A 72 13.59 -4.62 -8.50
N GLY A 73 13.40 -5.93 -8.26
CA GLY A 73 14.34 -6.75 -7.47
C GLY A 73 15.69 -7.04 -8.13
N SER A 74 15.86 -6.74 -9.42
CA SER A 74 17.12 -6.97 -10.15
C SER A 74 18.25 -6.13 -9.54
N GLY A 75 19.40 -6.75 -9.29
CA GLY A 75 20.54 -6.09 -8.63
C GLY A 75 20.43 -5.97 -7.09
N TYR A 76 19.28 -6.31 -6.50
CA TYR A 76 19.01 -6.16 -5.05
C TYR A 76 18.77 -7.49 -4.32
N GLY A 77 19.28 -8.59 -4.86
CA GLY A 77 19.08 -9.94 -4.30
C GLY A 77 17.71 -10.55 -4.63
N GLY A 78 16.99 -9.97 -5.60
CA GLY A 78 15.68 -10.45 -6.06
C GLY A 78 14.52 -9.82 -5.29
N ARG A 79 13.31 -10.00 -5.85
CA ARG A 79 12.07 -9.39 -5.34
C ARG A 79 11.83 -9.66 -3.85
N VAL A 80 12.06 -10.88 -3.39
CA VAL A 80 11.83 -11.29 -2.00
C VAL A 80 12.72 -10.50 -1.03
N SER A 81 14.00 -10.35 -1.37
CA SER A 81 14.98 -9.63 -0.54
C SER A 81 14.63 -8.14 -0.47
N LEU A 82 14.35 -7.54 -1.62
CA LEU A 82 14.02 -6.12 -1.73
C LEU A 82 12.70 -5.80 -1.00
N THR A 83 11.63 -6.54 -1.25
CA THR A 83 10.33 -6.34 -0.59
C THR A 83 10.46 -6.47 0.93
N ARG A 84 11.18 -7.48 1.42
CA ARG A 84 11.42 -7.65 2.86
C ARG A 84 12.15 -6.46 3.47
N GLN A 85 13.15 -5.93 2.79
CA GLN A 85 13.92 -4.78 3.26
C GLN A 85 13.07 -3.51 3.30
N CYS A 86 12.33 -3.22 2.23
CA CYS A 86 11.41 -2.08 2.16
C CYS A 86 10.30 -2.17 3.20
N GLN A 87 9.63 -3.32 3.32
CA GLN A 87 8.54 -3.54 4.27
C GLN A 87 9.03 -3.38 5.72
N ARG A 88 10.19 -3.98 6.06
CA ARG A 88 10.77 -3.84 7.39
C ARG A 88 11.12 -2.39 7.71
N ALA A 89 11.70 -1.67 6.77
CA ALA A 89 12.05 -0.27 6.95
C ALA A 89 10.80 0.60 7.12
N LEU A 90 9.75 0.35 6.33
CA LEU A 90 8.46 1.02 6.44
C LEU A 90 7.89 0.82 7.85
N GLU A 91 7.65 -0.43 8.27
CA GLU A 91 7.10 -0.73 9.60
C GLU A 91 7.94 -0.16 10.75
N GLN A 92 9.27 -0.21 10.66
CA GLN A 92 10.15 0.37 11.67
C GLN A 92 10.01 1.88 11.77
N SER A 93 9.91 2.57 10.63
CA SER A 93 9.71 4.01 10.61
C SER A 93 8.33 4.43 11.12
N ILE A 94 7.28 3.64 10.82
CA ILE A 94 5.92 3.88 11.33
C ILE A 94 5.92 3.73 12.85
N ALA A 95 6.39 2.60 13.37
CA ALA A 95 6.42 2.34 14.81
C ALA A 95 7.23 3.37 15.60
N ARG A 96 8.19 4.03 14.97
CA ARG A 96 8.99 5.09 15.59
C ARG A 96 8.29 6.45 15.63
N ASN A 97 7.48 6.77 14.63
CA ASN A 97 6.98 8.13 14.42
C ASN A 97 5.47 8.29 14.72
N PHE A 98 4.68 7.21 14.59
CA PHE A 98 3.23 7.23 14.77
C PHE A 98 2.84 6.30 15.92
N LYS A 99 2.36 6.88 17.04
CA LYS A 99 2.12 6.16 18.31
C LYS A 99 1.16 4.99 18.16
N ASP A 100 0.12 5.17 17.36
CA ASP A 100 -0.95 4.17 17.18
C ASP A 100 -0.70 3.23 16.00
N ASN A 101 0.50 3.28 15.40
CA ASN A 101 0.89 2.43 14.27
C ASN A 101 -0.09 2.53 13.08
N ASN A 102 -0.58 3.75 12.83
CA ASN A 102 -1.52 4.05 11.76
C ASN A 102 -0.84 3.93 10.38
N LEU A 103 -0.84 2.71 9.85
CA LEU A 103 -0.37 2.37 8.51
C LEU A 103 -1.47 1.61 7.77
N ILE A 104 -1.83 2.13 6.59
CA ILE A 104 -2.64 1.41 5.61
C ILE A 104 -1.75 1.03 4.42
N CYS A 105 -1.51 -0.26 4.24
CA CYS A 105 -0.81 -0.81 3.09
C CYS A 105 -1.78 -1.00 1.92
N CYS A 106 -1.52 -0.34 0.80
CA CYS A 106 -2.31 -0.46 -0.42
C CYS A 106 -1.49 -1.05 -1.56
N MET A 107 -2.17 -1.76 -2.46
CA MET A 107 -1.58 -2.53 -3.55
C MET A 107 -0.43 -3.43 -3.07
N SER A 108 -0.64 -4.17 -1.98
CA SER A 108 0.39 -5.01 -1.31
C SER A 108 0.00 -6.49 -1.24
N HIS A 109 -0.77 -6.95 -2.23
CA HIS A 109 -1.36 -8.29 -2.26
C HIS A 109 -0.40 -9.41 -2.71
N ASN A 110 0.82 -9.07 -3.12
CA ASN A 110 1.77 -10.10 -3.50
C ASN A 110 2.26 -10.89 -2.26
N SER A 111 2.67 -12.13 -2.50
CA SER A 111 3.10 -13.03 -1.44
C SER A 111 4.29 -12.48 -0.66
N ASP A 112 5.22 -11.79 -1.33
CA ASP A 112 6.39 -11.22 -0.67
C ASP A 112 6.01 -10.16 0.37
N SER A 113 5.00 -9.34 0.10
CA SER A 113 4.51 -8.30 1.00
C SER A 113 3.77 -8.91 2.18
N ILE A 114 2.85 -9.86 1.91
CA ILE A 114 2.09 -10.58 2.95
C ILE A 114 3.05 -11.28 3.93
N TYR A 115 4.03 -12.05 3.41
CA TYR A 115 4.99 -12.78 4.25
C TYR A 115 6.08 -11.91 4.89
N SER A 116 6.28 -10.69 4.38
CA SER A 116 7.24 -9.74 4.97
C SER A 116 6.62 -8.83 6.03
N SER A 117 5.29 -8.68 6.01
CA SER A 117 4.56 -7.89 7.00
C SER A 117 4.60 -8.56 8.37
N LYS A 118 4.86 -7.78 9.42
CA LYS A 118 4.91 -8.24 10.81
C LYS A 118 4.11 -7.36 11.75
N LYS A 119 4.03 -6.07 11.45
CA LYS A 119 3.40 -5.06 12.28
C LYS A 119 2.43 -4.18 11.51
N SER A 120 2.29 -4.35 10.20
CA SER A 120 1.33 -3.57 9.43
C SER A 120 -0.09 -3.85 9.95
N ALA A 121 -0.83 -2.80 10.26
CA ALA A 121 -2.12 -2.92 10.91
C ALA A 121 -3.21 -3.27 9.89
N VAL A 122 -3.25 -2.51 8.78
CA VAL A 122 -4.34 -2.53 7.83
C VAL A 122 -3.79 -2.71 6.42
N ALA A 123 -4.41 -3.56 5.62
CA ALA A 123 -4.10 -3.70 4.20
C ALA A 123 -5.37 -3.61 3.36
N ARG A 124 -5.39 -2.76 2.34
CA ARG A 124 -6.49 -2.70 1.37
C ARG A 124 -6.61 -4.06 0.71
N ALA A 125 -7.82 -4.63 0.72
CA ALA A 125 -8.11 -5.99 0.28
C ALA A 125 -8.69 -6.06 -1.16
N SER A 126 -8.72 -4.95 -1.88
CA SER A 126 -9.35 -4.82 -3.19
C SER A 126 -8.74 -3.69 -4.05
N GLU A 127 -9.26 -3.55 -5.26
CA GLU A 127 -9.16 -2.33 -6.07
C GLU A 127 -9.94 -1.17 -5.42
N ASP A 128 -9.81 0.04 -6.00
CA ASP A 128 -10.57 1.21 -5.59
C ASP A 128 -12.08 1.01 -5.75
N PHE A 129 -12.86 1.43 -4.75
CA PHE A 129 -14.30 1.48 -4.81
C PHE A 129 -14.75 2.61 -5.74
N MET A 130 -15.51 2.26 -6.78
CA MET A 130 -16.00 3.19 -7.79
C MET A 130 -17.51 3.44 -7.62
N PRO A 131 -17.94 4.41 -6.78
CA PRO A 131 -19.35 4.61 -6.44
C PRO A 131 -20.23 5.02 -7.62
N ARG A 132 -19.63 5.48 -8.73
CA ARG A 132 -20.37 5.90 -9.93
C ARG A 132 -20.47 4.80 -11.00
N GLU A 133 -19.88 3.64 -10.77
CA GLU A 133 -19.85 2.52 -11.71
C GLU A 133 -20.58 1.31 -11.13
N PRO A 134 -21.90 1.14 -11.40
CA PRO A 134 -22.72 0.11 -10.76
C PRO A 134 -22.18 -1.31 -10.92
N THR A 135 -21.59 -1.63 -12.09
CA THR A 135 -21.00 -2.95 -12.35
C THR A 135 -19.83 -3.24 -11.41
N PHE A 136 -19.05 -2.24 -11.03
CA PHE A 136 -17.91 -2.43 -10.13
C PHE A 136 -18.30 -2.47 -8.66
N GLN A 137 -19.46 -1.94 -8.26
CA GLN A 137 -19.87 -1.95 -6.85
C GLN A 137 -20.06 -3.37 -6.32
N THR A 138 -20.82 -4.22 -7.02
CA THR A 138 -21.04 -5.61 -6.59
C THR A 138 -19.76 -6.44 -6.71
N LEU A 139 -18.97 -6.22 -7.77
CA LEU A 139 -17.69 -6.89 -7.95
C LEU A 139 -16.69 -6.53 -6.86
N HIS A 140 -16.69 -5.28 -6.40
CA HIS A 140 -15.86 -4.81 -5.29
C HIS A 140 -16.19 -5.55 -4.01
N VAL A 141 -17.48 -5.58 -3.62
CA VAL A 141 -17.94 -6.28 -2.41
C VAL A 141 -17.61 -7.78 -2.47
N ALA A 142 -17.82 -8.42 -3.62
CA ALA A 142 -17.47 -9.84 -3.79
C ALA A 142 -15.95 -10.08 -3.70
N SER A 143 -15.15 -9.26 -4.39
CA SER A 143 -13.68 -9.37 -4.41
C SER A 143 -13.08 -9.14 -3.03
N VAL A 144 -13.51 -8.09 -2.34
CA VAL A 144 -12.99 -7.74 -1.02
C VAL A 144 -13.38 -8.78 0.03
N ALA A 145 -14.62 -9.30 -0.02
CA ALA A 145 -15.06 -10.36 0.89
C ALA A 145 -14.26 -11.65 0.66
N PHE A 146 -14.02 -12.03 -0.59
CA PHE A 146 -13.22 -13.20 -0.93
C PHE A 146 -11.76 -13.03 -0.49
N ASN A 147 -11.11 -11.90 -0.82
CA ASN A 147 -9.72 -11.64 -0.45
C ASN A 147 -9.53 -11.54 1.08
N SER A 148 -10.54 -11.04 1.79
CA SER A 148 -10.54 -10.96 3.26
C SER A 148 -10.43 -12.32 3.93
N LEU A 149 -10.80 -13.43 3.26
CA LEU A 149 -10.63 -14.78 3.82
C LEU A 149 -9.16 -15.15 4.06
N LEU A 150 -8.24 -14.62 3.24
CA LEU A 150 -6.80 -14.81 3.43
C LEU A 150 -6.18 -13.63 4.16
N ILE A 151 -6.46 -12.41 3.71
CA ILE A 151 -5.84 -11.19 4.25
C ILE A 151 -6.22 -11.02 5.72
N GLY A 152 -7.47 -11.32 6.08
CA GLY A 152 -7.99 -11.21 7.45
C GLY A 152 -7.29 -12.09 8.48
N GLU A 153 -6.60 -13.15 8.04
CA GLU A 153 -5.79 -14.01 8.92
C GLU A 153 -4.43 -13.37 9.28
N VAL A 154 -4.01 -12.34 8.54
CA VAL A 154 -2.69 -11.71 8.69
C VAL A 154 -2.79 -10.22 9.06
N MET A 155 -3.77 -9.50 8.51
CA MET A 155 -3.95 -8.05 8.68
C MET A 155 -5.44 -7.71 8.73
N VAL A 156 -5.78 -6.51 9.22
CA VAL A 156 -7.15 -6.00 9.11
C VAL A 156 -7.43 -5.62 7.65
N PRO A 157 -8.42 -6.24 6.98
CA PRO A 157 -8.71 -5.91 5.59
C PRO A 157 -9.41 -4.54 5.52
N ASP A 158 -8.81 -3.61 4.78
CA ASP A 158 -9.44 -2.35 4.39
C ASP A 158 -10.28 -2.56 3.13
N TRP A 159 -11.57 -2.24 3.24
CA TRP A 159 -12.57 -2.40 2.19
C TRP A 159 -12.71 -1.19 1.27
N ASP A 160 -11.77 -0.26 1.39
CA ASP A 160 -11.78 1.05 0.79
C ASP A 160 -12.83 2.01 1.39
N MET A 161 -12.79 3.25 0.93
CA MET A 161 -13.58 4.35 1.46
C MET A 161 -15.08 4.07 1.36
N PHE A 162 -15.75 4.23 2.50
CA PHE A 162 -17.20 4.31 2.53
C PHE A 162 -17.69 5.60 1.84
N HIS A 163 -18.53 5.46 0.82
CA HIS A 163 -19.06 6.60 0.07
C HIS A 163 -20.54 6.83 0.39
N VAL A 164 -20.86 8.05 0.85
CA VAL A 164 -22.25 8.51 0.97
C VAL A 164 -22.46 9.79 0.19
N ARG A 165 -23.59 9.86 -0.50
CA ARG A 165 -23.93 10.99 -1.38
C ARG A 165 -24.32 12.27 -0.61
N CYS A 166 -24.76 12.15 0.64
CA CYS A 166 -25.19 13.28 1.45
C CYS A 166 -24.58 13.24 2.85
N LEU A 167 -24.00 14.37 3.27
CA LEU A 167 -23.27 14.54 4.53
C LEU A 167 -24.16 14.28 5.77
N SER A 168 -25.46 14.53 5.66
CA SER A 168 -26.42 14.29 6.76
C SER A 168 -26.49 12.81 7.15
N TYR A 169 -26.33 11.87 6.21
CA TYR A 169 -26.35 10.44 6.51
C TYR A 169 -25.05 9.96 7.16
N LEU A 170 -23.91 10.60 6.82
CA LEU A 170 -22.62 10.28 7.44
C LEU A 170 -22.62 10.61 8.94
N LEU A 171 -23.12 11.80 9.29
CA LEU A 171 -23.21 12.26 10.67
C LEU A 171 -24.09 11.34 11.52
N THR A 172 -25.23 10.89 11.00
CA THR A 172 -26.09 9.94 11.71
C THR A 172 -25.35 8.64 12.01
N LEU A 173 -24.67 8.04 11.03
CA LEU A 173 -23.95 6.77 11.20
C LEU A 173 -22.78 6.88 12.20
N ILE A 174 -22.02 7.98 12.16
CA ILE A 174 -20.89 8.20 13.08
C ILE A 174 -21.38 8.44 14.51
N THR A 175 -22.48 9.19 14.70
CA THR A 175 -23.01 9.46 16.03
C THR A 175 -23.70 8.27 16.68
N ASP A 176 -24.31 7.36 15.91
CA ASP A 176 -24.98 6.17 16.46
C ASP A 176 -23.97 5.11 16.94
N SER A 177 -22.78 5.05 16.35
CA SER A 177 -21.65 4.21 16.82
C SER A 177 -21.14 4.57 18.22
N SER A 178 -21.50 5.73 18.77
CA SER A 178 -21.13 6.14 20.14
C SER A 178 -22.12 5.67 21.22
N ARG A 179 -23.11 4.83 20.86
CA ARG A 179 -24.16 4.32 21.75
C ARG A 179 -24.11 2.80 22.02
N VAL A 180 -23.01 2.13 21.67
CA VAL A 180 -22.78 0.71 22.00
C VAL A 180 -21.59 0.56 22.93
#